data_AF-A0A3A0F8Z8-F1
#
_entry.id   AF-A0A3A0F8Z8-F1
#
_cell.length_a   1.000
_cell.length_b   1.000
_cell.length_c   1.000
_cell.angle_alpha   90.00
_cell.angle_beta   90.00
_cell.angle_gamma   90.00
#
_symmetry.space_group_name_H-M   'P 1'
#
loop_
_entity.id
_entity.type
_entity.pdbx_description
1 polymer ?
#
loop_
_entity_poly.entity_id
_entity_poly.type
_entity_poly.pdbx_seq_one_letter_code
_entity_poly.pdbx_strand_id
1 'polypeptide(L)'
;MLCGTLIATSVALAHDIRAKPNAKVPPAFDITSASASTDGRLATFTMEVTGTAGAQKPKKVGKLAGAKVDAYVWPTKLDPAAVGFAGGSGILALAITAHPDFDDTPLFDENGDGDPNNDGAGWHSHWVVLGEDAACAGGLKVRDISPGQDVLPATAPGLPLALDSPGMSPILKGKSVRITVPVKGAENVNFDAVAAHLQVHEKGEKPLLCVTGTYKVASGKLTLPGVIVKSEKK
;
A
#
# COMPACT_ATOMS: atom_id res chain seq x y z
N MET A 1 -28.66 -45.00 -20.93
CA MET A 1 -27.91 -44.57 -19.73
C MET A 1 -26.88 -43.55 -20.15
N LEU A 2 -27.16 -42.26 -19.99
CA LEU A 2 -26.19 -41.18 -20.20
C LEU A 2 -25.41 -40.99 -18.90
N CYS A 3 -24.11 -41.30 -18.93
CA CYS A 3 -23.21 -41.05 -17.81
C CYS A 3 -22.76 -39.58 -17.88
N GLY A 4 -23.32 -38.74 -16.99
CA GLY A 4 -22.94 -37.34 -16.87
C GLY A 4 -21.70 -37.20 -16.00
N THR A 5 -20.58 -36.81 -16.61
CA THR A 5 -19.34 -36.50 -15.91
C THR A 5 -19.48 -35.16 -15.19
N LEU A 6 -19.55 -35.16 -13.86
CA LEU A 6 -19.41 -33.94 -13.06
C LEU A 6 -17.96 -33.47 -13.12
N ILE A 7 -17.73 -32.31 -13.72
CA ILE A 7 -16.47 -31.57 -13.59
C ILE A 7 -16.54 -30.81 -12.26
N ALA A 8 -15.85 -31.32 -11.24
CA ALA A 8 -15.63 -30.56 -10.01
C ALA A 8 -14.60 -29.46 -10.28
N THR A 9 -15.06 -28.22 -10.42
CA THR A 9 -14.20 -27.05 -10.42
C THR A 9 -13.69 -26.80 -9.00
N SER A 10 -12.51 -27.32 -8.68
CA SER A 10 -11.75 -26.90 -7.51
C SER A 10 -11.40 -25.42 -7.65
N VAL A 11 -12.14 -24.55 -6.97
CA VAL A 11 -11.77 -23.15 -6.78
C VAL A 11 -10.49 -23.16 -5.95
N ALA A 12 -9.35 -23.03 -6.61
CA ALA A 12 -8.08 -22.79 -5.93
C ALA A 12 -8.21 -21.44 -5.20
N LEU A 13 -8.42 -21.48 -3.89
CA LEU A 13 -8.30 -20.31 -3.03
C LEU A 13 -6.83 -19.86 -3.13
N ALA A 14 -6.56 -18.89 -3.99
CA ALA A 14 -5.23 -18.33 -4.16
C ALA A 14 -4.89 -17.50 -2.92
N HIS A 15 -4.34 -18.15 -1.90
CA HIS A 15 -3.85 -17.50 -0.69
C HIS A 15 -2.77 -16.47 -1.05
N ASP A 16 -1.87 -16.84 -1.96
CA ASP A 16 -0.82 -16.00 -2.50
C ASP A 16 -1.15 -15.51 -3.92
N ILE A 17 -0.56 -14.37 -4.30
CA ILE A 17 -0.58 -13.85 -5.66
C ILE A 17 0.75 -14.19 -6.34
N ARG A 18 0.69 -14.74 -7.55
CA ARG A 18 1.87 -14.98 -8.41
C ARG A 18 1.72 -14.22 -9.71
N ALA A 19 2.79 -13.55 -10.13
CA ALA A 19 2.86 -12.78 -11.35
C ALA A 19 4.09 -13.18 -12.17
N LYS A 20 3.95 -13.20 -13.50
CA LYS A 20 5.11 -13.40 -14.38
C LYS A 20 5.97 -12.13 -14.40
N PRO A 21 7.31 -12.26 -14.43
CA PRO A 21 8.21 -11.14 -14.69
C PRO A 21 7.83 -10.39 -15.97
N ASN A 22 8.06 -9.08 -16.00
CA ASN A 22 7.87 -8.22 -17.16
C ASN A 22 9.11 -7.33 -17.35
N ALA A 23 9.91 -7.64 -18.38
CA ALA A 23 11.14 -6.92 -18.68
C ALA A 23 10.97 -5.42 -19.00
N LYS A 24 9.73 -4.96 -19.25
CA LYS A 24 9.42 -3.54 -19.44
C LYS A 24 9.23 -2.77 -18.13
N VAL A 25 9.07 -3.46 -17.01
CA VAL A 25 8.91 -2.86 -15.69
C VAL A 25 10.29 -2.76 -15.02
N PRO A 26 10.63 -1.63 -14.39
CA PRO A 26 11.89 -1.52 -13.66
C PRO A 26 12.03 -2.65 -12.62
N PRO A 27 13.19 -3.31 -12.51
CA PRO A 27 13.32 -4.50 -11.66
C PRO A 27 12.97 -4.28 -10.18
N ALA A 28 13.15 -3.07 -9.65
CA ALA A 28 12.77 -2.72 -8.28
C ALA A 28 11.25 -2.72 -8.05
N PHE A 29 10.44 -2.68 -9.11
CA PHE A 29 8.98 -2.59 -9.06
C PHE A 29 8.26 -3.73 -9.80
N ASP A 30 8.98 -4.62 -10.48
CA ASP A 30 8.39 -5.77 -11.17
C ASP A 30 8.07 -6.89 -10.17
N ILE A 31 6.87 -6.82 -9.60
CA ILE A 31 6.34 -7.78 -8.62
C ILE A 31 6.19 -9.17 -9.28
N THR A 32 6.72 -10.18 -8.62
CA THR A 32 6.62 -11.60 -8.99
C THR A 32 5.72 -12.39 -8.05
N SER A 33 5.60 -11.98 -6.79
CA SER A 33 4.62 -12.55 -5.88
C SER A 33 4.28 -11.65 -4.69
N ALA A 34 3.15 -11.95 -4.07
CA ALA A 34 2.74 -11.35 -2.81
C ALA A 34 2.01 -12.36 -1.93
N SER A 35 2.20 -12.24 -0.62
CA SER A 35 1.51 -13.02 0.41
C SER A 35 1.21 -12.14 1.62
N ALA A 36 0.22 -12.56 2.40
CA ALA A 36 -0.12 -11.90 3.65
C ALA A 36 -0.61 -12.91 4.68
N SER A 37 -0.24 -12.71 5.94
CA SER A 37 -0.63 -13.60 7.04
C SER A 37 -0.94 -12.83 8.32
N THR A 38 -1.67 -13.43 9.26
CA THR A 38 -2.00 -12.80 10.53
C THR A 38 -2.00 -13.79 11.70
N ASP A 39 -1.57 -13.34 12.88
CA ASP A 39 -1.73 -14.06 14.15
C ASP A 39 -3.06 -13.70 14.88
N GLY A 40 -3.90 -12.88 14.24
CA GLY A 40 -5.13 -12.30 14.79
C GLY A 40 -4.96 -10.93 15.45
N ARG A 41 -3.73 -10.53 15.78
CA ARG A 41 -3.39 -9.19 16.32
C ARG A 41 -2.55 -8.37 15.35
N LEU A 42 -1.57 -9.02 14.73
CA LEU A 42 -0.65 -8.47 13.76
C LEU A 42 -0.92 -9.10 12.40
N ALA A 43 -0.78 -8.32 11.33
CA ALA A 43 -0.72 -8.83 9.98
C ALA A 43 0.66 -8.54 9.37
N THR A 44 1.24 -9.54 8.73
CA THR A 44 2.47 -9.41 7.96
C THR A 44 2.15 -9.50 6.48
N PHE A 45 2.57 -8.48 5.73
CA PHE A 45 2.48 -8.41 4.28
C PHE A 45 3.88 -8.58 3.68
N THR A 46 3.97 -9.30 2.55
CA THR A 46 5.23 -9.53 1.84
C THR A 46 5.02 -9.43 0.33
N MET A 47 5.96 -8.79 -0.36
CA MET A 47 6.09 -8.76 -1.83
C MET A 47 7.50 -9.17 -2.23
N GLU A 48 7.61 -9.85 -3.37
CA GLU A 48 8.89 -10.16 -4.02
C GLU A 48 8.95 -9.50 -5.40
N VAL A 49 10.07 -8.81 -5.70
CA VAL A 49 10.33 -8.18 -7.01
C VAL A 49 11.47 -8.89 -7.76
N THR A 50 11.66 -8.58 -9.04
CA THR A 50 12.73 -9.23 -9.83
C THR A 50 14.13 -8.72 -9.50
N GLY A 51 14.26 -7.45 -9.11
CA GLY A 51 15.51 -6.77 -8.75
C GLY A 51 15.64 -6.47 -7.26
N THR A 52 16.38 -5.41 -6.92
CA THR A 52 16.54 -4.99 -5.52
C THR A 52 15.39 -4.08 -5.09
N ALA A 53 14.61 -4.53 -4.11
CA ALA A 53 13.54 -3.76 -3.49
C ALA A 53 14.07 -2.43 -2.94
N GLY A 54 13.37 -1.34 -3.23
CA GLY A 54 13.70 0.00 -2.73
C GLY A 54 14.96 0.65 -3.32
N ALA A 55 15.63 0.02 -4.29
CA ALA A 55 16.82 0.55 -4.93
C ALA A 55 16.56 1.77 -5.83
N GLN A 56 15.29 2.04 -6.13
CA GLN A 56 14.85 3.23 -6.87
C GLN A 56 13.92 4.04 -5.97
N LYS A 57 14.03 5.37 -6.04
CA LYS A 57 13.18 6.33 -5.35
C LYS A 57 12.88 7.50 -6.29
N PRO A 58 11.84 8.30 -6.03
CA PRO A 58 11.56 9.47 -6.83
C PRO A 58 12.72 10.48 -6.77
N LYS A 59 12.87 11.26 -7.85
CA LYS A 59 13.78 12.41 -7.84
C LYS A 59 13.16 13.53 -7.02
N LYS A 60 13.95 14.09 -6.11
CA LYS A 60 13.58 15.26 -5.29
C LYS A 60 13.22 16.46 -6.17
N VAL A 61 12.09 17.09 -5.88
CA VAL A 61 11.59 18.33 -6.51
C VAL A 61 11.96 19.57 -5.68
N GLY A 62 12.09 19.44 -4.36
CA GLY A 62 12.42 20.49 -3.40
C GLY A 62 11.21 21.16 -2.73
N LYS A 63 9.98 20.70 -3.00
CA LYS A 63 8.74 21.26 -2.45
C LYS A 63 7.60 20.23 -2.50
N LEU A 64 6.58 20.41 -1.66
CA LEU A 64 5.40 19.54 -1.62
C LEU A 64 4.62 19.53 -2.95
N ALA A 65 4.34 20.70 -3.54
CA ALA A 65 3.58 20.78 -4.78
C ALA A 65 4.36 20.14 -5.94
N GLY A 66 3.75 19.15 -6.62
CA GLY A 66 4.41 18.37 -7.66
C GLY A 66 5.34 17.25 -7.14
N ALA A 67 5.47 17.09 -5.81
CA ALA A 67 6.26 16.02 -5.20
C ALA A 67 5.82 14.65 -5.70
N LYS A 68 6.80 13.76 -5.89
CA LYS A 68 6.57 12.41 -6.40
C LYS A 68 6.70 11.39 -5.28
N VAL A 69 5.89 10.35 -5.38
CA VAL A 69 5.88 9.22 -4.44
C VAL A 69 5.98 7.93 -5.24
N ASP A 70 6.94 7.07 -4.89
CA ASP A 70 6.94 5.68 -5.33
C ASP A 70 6.42 4.81 -4.19
N ALA A 71 5.62 3.80 -4.51
CA ALA A 71 4.94 3.00 -3.49
C ALA A 71 4.87 1.50 -3.81
N TYR A 72 5.05 0.68 -2.78
CA TYR A 72 4.57 -0.71 -2.73
C TYR A 72 3.27 -0.73 -1.93
N VAL A 73 2.18 -1.19 -2.53
CA VAL A 73 0.83 -1.03 -1.99
C VAL A 73 0.11 -2.37 -1.94
N TRP A 74 -0.52 -2.66 -0.80
CA TRP A 74 -1.48 -3.75 -0.64
C TRP A 74 -2.89 -3.17 -0.44
N PRO A 75 -3.66 -2.97 -1.52
CA PRO A 75 -5.09 -2.69 -1.42
C PRO A 75 -5.80 -3.89 -0.79
N THR A 76 -6.73 -3.64 0.14
CA THR A 76 -7.42 -4.70 0.88
C THR A 76 -8.93 -4.50 0.86
N LYS A 77 -9.67 -5.54 1.25
CA LYS A 77 -11.10 -5.44 1.59
C LYS A 77 -11.35 -5.19 3.09
N LEU A 78 -10.33 -4.77 3.85
CA LEU A 78 -10.54 -4.32 5.22
C LEU A 78 -11.39 -3.05 5.21
N ASP A 79 -12.31 -2.94 6.15
CA ASP A 79 -13.00 -1.68 6.40
C ASP A 79 -11.99 -0.65 6.98
N PRO A 80 -11.96 0.61 6.50
CA PRO A 80 -11.05 1.62 7.03
C PRO A 80 -11.12 1.84 8.54
N ALA A 81 -12.26 1.55 9.19
CA ALA A 81 -12.39 1.61 10.64
C ALA A 81 -11.50 0.60 11.38
N ALA A 82 -11.01 -0.44 10.71
CA ALA A 82 -10.09 -1.42 11.30
C ALA A 82 -8.77 -0.78 11.79
N VAL A 83 -8.42 0.39 11.26
CA VAL A 83 -7.21 1.15 11.63
C VAL A 83 -7.51 2.56 12.13
N GLY A 84 -8.80 2.91 12.33
CA GLY A 84 -9.20 4.18 12.95
C GLY A 84 -9.66 5.29 11.99
N PHE A 85 -9.85 5.01 10.70
CA PHE A 85 -10.56 5.93 9.80
C PHE A 85 -12.09 5.78 9.93
N ALA A 86 -12.84 6.67 9.27
CA ALA A 86 -14.29 6.49 9.10
C ALA A 86 -14.61 5.19 8.32
N GLY A 87 -15.51 4.35 8.84
CA GLY A 87 -15.88 3.10 8.16
C GLY A 87 -16.55 3.32 6.81
N GLY A 88 -16.34 2.41 5.86
CA GLY A 88 -16.86 2.51 4.49
C GLY A 88 -16.38 3.72 3.67
N SER A 89 -15.34 4.43 4.12
CA SER A 89 -14.88 5.68 3.49
C SER A 89 -14.12 5.50 2.17
N GLY A 90 -13.79 4.26 1.80
CA GLY A 90 -13.04 3.91 0.59
C GLY A 90 -12.31 2.58 0.70
N ILE A 91 -11.29 2.39 -0.13
CA ILE A 91 -10.44 1.20 -0.13
C ILE A 91 -9.30 1.42 0.87
N LEU A 92 -9.22 0.61 1.92
CA LEU A 92 -8.08 0.64 2.83
C LEU A 92 -6.87 -0.05 2.19
N ALA A 93 -5.76 0.67 2.09
CA ALA A 93 -4.52 0.15 1.55
C ALA A 93 -3.35 0.37 2.51
N LEU A 94 -2.54 -0.68 2.71
CA LEU A 94 -1.24 -0.54 3.33
C LEU A 94 -0.26 -0.09 2.25
N ALA A 95 0.52 0.95 2.51
CA ALA A 95 1.52 1.46 1.60
C ALA A 95 2.89 1.50 2.28
N ILE A 96 3.92 1.16 1.52
CA ILE A 96 5.31 1.50 1.82
C ILE A 96 5.75 2.48 0.76
N THR A 97 6.15 3.68 1.17
CA THR A 97 6.36 4.85 0.32
C THR A 97 7.75 5.42 0.47
N ALA A 98 8.22 6.08 -0.57
CA ALA A 98 9.37 6.98 -0.50
C ALA A 98 9.03 8.30 -1.21
N HIS A 99 9.24 9.42 -0.54
CA HIS A 99 8.99 10.77 -1.06
C HIS A 99 9.96 11.81 -0.46
N PRO A 100 11.05 12.15 -1.17
CA PRO A 100 12.12 12.99 -0.63
C PRO A 100 11.78 14.48 -0.40
N ASP A 101 10.52 14.86 -0.60
CA ASP A 101 10.06 16.25 -0.75
C ASP A 101 9.13 16.74 0.36
N PHE A 102 8.58 15.83 1.15
CA PHE A 102 7.75 16.17 2.30
C PHE A 102 7.88 15.08 3.34
N ASP A 103 7.61 15.48 4.57
CA ASP A 103 7.58 14.59 5.71
C ASP A 103 6.13 14.41 6.17
N ASP A 104 5.79 13.17 6.49
CA ASP A 104 4.45 12.76 6.90
C ASP A 104 4.52 11.68 7.99
N THR A 105 5.64 11.58 8.71
CA THR A 105 5.83 10.71 9.88
C THR A 105 6.32 11.47 11.12
N PRO A 106 5.76 12.66 11.46
CA PRO A 106 6.34 13.59 12.45
C PRO A 106 6.39 13.07 13.90
N LEU A 107 5.82 11.89 14.18
CA LEU A 107 5.82 11.25 15.49
C LEU A 107 6.95 10.22 15.66
N PHE A 108 7.61 9.80 14.58
CA PHE A 108 8.58 8.70 14.60
C PHE A 108 9.84 9.10 13.85
N ASP A 109 11.01 8.92 14.47
CA ASP A 109 12.32 9.02 13.82
C ASP A 109 12.61 7.70 13.09
N GLU A 110 12.19 7.62 11.83
CA GLU A 110 12.19 6.37 11.05
C GLU A 110 13.56 6.01 10.49
N ASN A 111 14.46 6.99 10.37
CA ASN A 111 15.84 6.78 9.91
C ASN A 111 16.86 6.67 11.06
N GLY A 112 16.49 7.07 12.28
CA GLY A 112 17.29 6.94 13.49
C GLY A 112 18.37 8.02 13.67
N ASP A 113 18.23 9.18 13.00
CA ASP A 113 19.18 10.30 13.09
C ASP A 113 18.87 11.30 14.22
N GLY A 114 17.74 11.12 14.91
CA GLY A 114 17.28 11.94 16.01
C GLY A 114 16.40 13.13 15.59
N ASP A 115 16.05 13.27 14.31
CA ASP A 115 15.15 14.30 13.79
C ASP A 115 13.95 13.70 13.05
N PRO A 116 12.80 13.51 13.74
CA PRO A 116 11.59 12.91 13.16
C PRO A 116 10.92 13.80 12.09
N ASN A 117 11.48 14.95 11.73
CA ASN A 117 10.91 15.86 10.73
C ASN A 117 11.52 15.69 9.33
N ASN A 118 12.39 14.69 9.12
CA ASN A 118 13.17 14.54 7.89
C ASN A 118 13.09 13.14 7.24
N ASP A 119 12.13 12.32 7.66
CA ASP A 119 12.08 10.89 7.37
C ASP A 119 11.46 10.49 6.03
N GLY A 120 10.78 11.43 5.37
CA GLY A 120 10.12 11.21 4.08
C GLY A 120 11.02 10.65 2.96
N ALA A 121 12.33 10.87 3.03
CA ALA A 121 13.29 10.34 2.05
C ALA A 121 13.55 8.83 2.18
N GLY A 122 13.28 8.26 3.36
CA GLY A 122 13.34 6.83 3.65
C GLY A 122 12.23 6.03 2.95
N TRP A 123 12.28 4.71 3.08
CA TRP A 123 11.11 3.88 2.79
C TRP A 123 10.39 3.65 4.12
N HIS A 124 9.18 4.17 4.25
CA HIS A 124 8.38 4.09 5.48
C HIS A 124 6.95 3.67 5.16
N SER A 125 6.07 3.55 6.15
CA SER A 125 4.75 2.95 5.97
C SER A 125 3.58 3.83 6.35
N HIS A 126 2.47 3.62 5.63
CA HIS A 126 1.20 4.25 5.92
C HIS A 126 0.03 3.30 5.78
N TRP A 127 -1.05 3.60 6.49
CA TRP A 127 -2.39 3.26 6.05
C TRP A 127 -2.99 4.45 5.31
N VAL A 128 -3.58 4.19 4.14
CA VAL A 128 -4.29 5.22 3.37
C VAL A 128 -5.68 4.73 2.97
N VAL A 129 -6.61 5.67 2.85
CA VAL A 129 -7.91 5.41 2.23
C VAL A 129 -7.87 5.91 0.79
N LEU A 130 -7.98 4.99 -0.16
CA LEU A 130 -8.08 5.31 -1.57
C LEU A 130 -9.54 5.55 -1.98
N GLY A 131 -9.76 6.53 -2.84
CA GLY A 131 -11.04 6.80 -3.49
C GLY A 131 -10.87 6.94 -5.00
N GLU A 132 -11.93 6.64 -5.75
CA GLU A 132 -11.97 6.87 -7.19
C GLU A 132 -12.01 8.38 -7.49
N ASP A 133 -11.22 8.80 -8.47
CA ASP A 133 -11.24 10.17 -8.97
C ASP A 133 -10.78 10.21 -10.42
N ALA A 134 -11.68 10.61 -11.32
CA ALA A 134 -11.42 10.65 -12.77
C ALA A 134 -10.41 11.74 -13.16
N ALA A 135 -10.12 12.71 -12.29
CA ALA A 135 -9.07 13.70 -12.52
C ALA A 135 -7.66 13.09 -12.36
N CYS A 136 -7.52 11.97 -11.65
CA CYS A 136 -6.26 11.26 -11.51
C CYS A 136 -6.07 10.29 -12.69
N ALA A 137 -4.90 10.34 -13.34
CA ALA A 137 -4.61 9.49 -14.50
C ALA A 137 -4.69 7.98 -14.19
N GLY A 138 -4.36 7.57 -12.97
CA GLY A 138 -4.52 6.20 -12.48
C GLY A 138 -5.92 5.87 -11.95
N GLY A 139 -6.87 6.81 -12.00
CA GLY A 139 -8.27 6.66 -11.56
C GLY A 139 -8.49 6.65 -10.05
N LEU A 140 -7.41 6.72 -9.24
CA LEU A 140 -7.46 6.69 -7.79
C LEU A 140 -6.68 7.86 -7.18
N LYS A 141 -7.10 8.26 -5.99
CA LYS A 141 -6.39 9.22 -5.13
C LYS A 141 -6.33 8.73 -3.70
N VAL A 142 -5.38 9.26 -2.93
CA VAL A 142 -5.55 9.28 -1.47
C VAL A 142 -6.64 10.29 -1.15
N ARG A 143 -7.67 9.85 -0.43
CA ARG A 143 -8.87 10.66 -0.19
C ARG A 143 -8.50 11.96 0.54
N ASP A 144 -8.87 13.09 -0.05
CA ASP A 144 -8.78 14.38 0.63
C ASP A 144 -9.71 14.42 1.84
N ILE A 145 -9.27 15.05 2.93
CA ILE A 145 -10.08 15.26 4.14
C ILE A 145 -10.12 16.75 4.53
N SER A 146 -10.96 17.06 5.51
CA SER A 146 -10.98 18.32 6.23
C SER A 146 -10.41 18.09 7.63
N PRO A 147 -9.18 18.58 7.92
CA PRO A 147 -8.56 18.42 9.24
C PRO A 147 -9.48 18.89 10.38
N GLY A 148 -9.59 18.08 11.43
CA GLY A 148 -10.45 18.34 12.59
C GLY A 148 -11.93 18.04 12.39
N GLN A 149 -12.38 17.61 11.21
CA GLN A 149 -13.76 17.18 10.95
C GLN A 149 -13.86 15.68 10.66
N ASP A 150 -12.93 15.16 9.86
CA ASP A 150 -12.90 13.74 9.51
C ASP A 150 -12.31 12.87 10.63
N VAL A 151 -12.77 11.62 10.71
CA VAL A 151 -12.26 10.61 11.66
C VAL A 151 -10.92 10.07 11.14
N LEU A 152 -9.86 10.28 11.92
CA LEU A 152 -8.50 9.86 11.61
C LEU A 152 -7.89 9.06 12.76
N PRO A 153 -6.91 8.18 12.46
CA PRO A 153 -6.09 7.56 13.49
C PRO A 153 -5.27 8.60 14.26
N ALA A 154 -4.90 8.28 15.50
CA ALA A 154 -4.12 9.17 16.37
C ALA A 154 -2.73 9.50 15.82
N THR A 155 -2.22 8.67 14.91
CA THR A 155 -0.91 8.79 14.25
C THR A 155 -0.98 9.46 12.88
N ALA A 156 -2.11 10.11 12.53
CA ALA A 156 -2.22 10.89 11.31
C ALA A 156 -1.33 12.15 11.36
N PRO A 157 -0.57 12.47 10.29
CA PRO A 157 0.45 13.51 10.31
C PRO A 157 -0.07 14.95 10.07
N GLY A 158 -1.38 15.15 10.07
CA GLY A 158 -1.99 16.47 9.90
C GLY A 158 -2.04 17.00 8.45
N LEU A 159 -1.64 16.20 7.46
CA LEU A 159 -1.91 16.49 6.05
C LEU A 159 -3.42 16.40 5.77
N PRO A 160 -3.97 17.14 4.80
CA PRO A 160 -5.39 17.07 4.43
C PRO A 160 -5.70 15.82 3.57
N LEU A 161 -5.14 14.67 3.97
CA LEU A 161 -5.30 13.35 3.35
C LEU A 161 -5.75 12.33 4.41
N ALA A 162 -6.57 11.36 4.00
CA ALA A 162 -6.88 10.17 4.77
C ALA A 162 -5.66 9.23 4.78
N LEU A 163 -4.66 9.61 5.57
CA LEU A 163 -3.36 8.99 5.69
C LEU A 163 -2.99 8.91 7.17
N ASP A 164 -2.43 7.77 7.53
CA ASP A 164 -1.96 7.43 8.87
C ASP A 164 -0.55 6.89 8.79
N SER A 165 0.29 7.26 9.75
CA SER A 165 1.71 6.90 9.81
C SER A 165 1.99 6.09 11.07
N PRO A 166 1.71 4.78 11.09
CA PRO A 166 1.65 3.97 12.31
C PRO A 166 3.03 3.63 12.93
N GLY A 167 4.12 4.17 12.39
CA GLY A 167 5.49 3.98 12.91
C GLY A 167 6.06 2.57 12.75
N MET A 168 5.45 1.74 11.90
CA MET A 168 5.94 0.38 11.64
C MET A 168 6.97 0.40 10.51
N SER A 169 8.23 0.09 10.83
CA SER A 169 9.30 0.12 9.84
C SER A 169 9.22 -1.07 8.87
N PRO A 170 9.24 -0.83 7.55
CA PRO A 170 9.33 -1.91 6.58
C PRO A 170 10.75 -2.48 6.49
N ILE A 171 10.85 -3.75 6.10
CA ILE A 171 12.11 -4.45 5.85
C ILE A 171 12.23 -4.65 4.34
N LEU A 172 13.13 -3.90 3.70
CA LEU A 172 13.49 -4.06 2.29
C LEU A 172 14.86 -4.72 2.21
N LYS A 173 14.91 -5.98 1.74
CA LYS A 173 16.16 -6.76 1.69
C LYS A 173 16.20 -7.62 0.43
N GLY A 174 17.21 -7.37 -0.41
CA GLY A 174 17.34 -8.09 -1.68
C GLY A 174 16.08 -7.88 -2.52
N LYS A 175 15.37 -8.95 -2.82
CA LYS A 175 14.12 -8.92 -3.62
C LYS A 175 12.85 -8.69 -2.80
N SER A 176 12.96 -8.71 -1.47
CA SER A 176 11.82 -8.77 -0.58
C SER A 176 11.46 -7.40 -0.02
N VAL A 177 10.16 -7.09 -0.03
CA VAL A 177 9.53 -6.00 0.72
C VAL A 177 8.61 -6.65 1.75
N ARG A 178 8.86 -6.41 3.04
CA ARG A 178 8.09 -7.02 4.13
C ARG A 178 7.74 -6.00 5.19
N ILE A 179 6.53 -6.07 5.72
CA ILE A 179 6.11 -5.24 6.86
C ILE A 179 5.15 -6.02 7.75
N THR A 180 5.19 -5.75 9.06
CA THR A 180 4.23 -6.28 10.04
C THR A 180 3.58 -5.12 10.77
N VAL A 181 2.25 -5.11 10.81
CA VAL A 181 1.45 -4.01 11.35
C VAL A 181 0.36 -4.53 12.30
N PRO A 182 -0.01 -3.76 13.33
CA PRO A 182 -1.17 -4.08 14.16
C PRO A 182 -2.46 -3.84 13.37
N VAL A 183 -3.24 -4.88 13.16
CA VAL A 183 -4.57 -4.79 12.56
C VAL A 183 -5.39 -6.02 12.95
N LYS A 184 -6.59 -5.77 13.49
CA LYS A 184 -7.51 -6.83 13.88
C LYS A 184 -8.46 -7.17 12.72
N GLY A 185 -8.98 -8.39 12.72
CA GLY A 185 -9.96 -8.82 11.73
C GLY A 185 -9.41 -9.00 10.32
N ALA A 186 -8.08 -9.13 10.17
CA ALA A 186 -7.44 -9.33 8.87
C ALA A 186 -7.59 -10.75 8.32
N GLU A 187 -7.91 -11.74 9.15
CA GLU A 187 -8.07 -13.14 8.72
C GLU A 187 -9.15 -13.28 7.65
N ASN A 188 -8.84 -14.00 6.56
CA ASN A 188 -9.71 -14.23 5.41
C ASN A 188 -10.11 -12.97 4.62
N VAL A 189 -9.43 -11.85 4.82
CA VAL A 189 -9.66 -10.63 4.04
C VAL A 189 -8.88 -10.70 2.73
N ASN A 190 -9.51 -10.24 1.64
CA ASN A 190 -8.85 -10.19 0.35
C ASN A 190 -7.88 -9.03 0.23
N PHE A 191 -6.83 -9.21 -0.56
CA PHE A 191 -5.87 -8.17 -0.89
C PHE A 191 -5.33 -8.31 -2.31
N ASP A 192 -4.65 -7.28 -2.79
CA ASP A 192 -3.81 -7.30 -3.99
C ASP A 192 -2.40 -6.75 -3.69
N ALA A 193 -1.52 -6.77 -4.68
CA ALA A 193 -0.20 -6.17 -4.60
C ALA A 193 0.09 -5.31 -5.83
N VAL A 194 0.47 -4.06 -5.59
CA VAL A 194 0.68 -3.04 -6.62
C VAL A 194 1.99 -2.30 -6.34
N ALA A 195 2.78 -2.08 -7.37
CA ALA A 195 3.83 -1.07 -7.36
C ALA A 195 3.32 0.13 -8.16
N ALA A 196 3.27 1.31 -7.54
CA ALA A 196 2.62 2.49 -8.08
C ALA A 196 3.51 3.73 -7.98
N HIS A 197 3.20 4.72 -8.81
CA HIS A 197 3.70 6.08 -8.70
C HIS A 197 2.52 7.02 -8.46
N LEU A 198 2.72 7.95 -7.54
CA LEU A 198 1.77 8.99 -7.18
C LEU A 198 2.44 10.34 -7.31
N GLN A 199 1.62 11.37 -7.39
CA GLN A 199 2.10 12.74 -7.44
C GLN A 199 1.17 13.67 -6.66
N VAL A 200 1.78 14.53 -5.85
CA VAL A 200 1.08 15.65 -5.24
C VAL A 200 0.73 16.65 -6.33
N HIS A 201 -0.47 17.21 -6.29
CA HIS A 201 -0.94 18.18 -7.27
C HIS A 201 0.09 19.31 -7.46
N GLU A 202 0.35 19.69 -8.71
CA GLU A 202 1.38 20.69 -9.09
C GLU A 202 1.17 22.07 -8.45
N LYS A 203 -0.07 22.35 -8.04
CA LYS A 203 -0.48 23.58 -7.34
C LYS A 203 -0.91 23.37 -5.90
N GLY A 204 -0.85 22.13 -5.38
CA GLY A 204 -1.37 21.80 -4.04
C GLY A 204 -2.90 21.90 -3.90
N GLU A 205 -3.63 21.72 -5.00
CA GLU A 205 -5.09 21.73 -5.04
C GLU A 205 -5.66 20.31 -4.93
N LYS A 206 -6.97 20.16 -4.74
CA LYS A 206 -7.63 18.84 -4.71
C LYS A 206 -7.88 18.31 -6.14
N PRO A 207 -7.75 17.01 -6.39
CA PRO A 207 -7.25 15.98 -5.47
C PRO A 207 -5.75 16.16 -5.17
N LEU A 208 -5.40 16.20 -3.88
CA LEU A 208 -4.06 16.60 -3.46
C LEU A 208 -3.01 15.56 -3.85
N LEU A 209 -3.28 14.27 -3.68
CA LEU A 209 -2.34 13.19 -4.00
C LEU A 209 -3.01 12.15 -4.91
N CYS A 210 -2.65 12.20 -6.19
CA CYS A 210 -3.19 11.30 -7.21
C CYS A 210 -2.27 10.09 -7.43
N VAL A 211 -2.87 8.91 -7.64
CA VAL A 211 -2.20 7.83 -8.34
C VAL A 211 -2.08 8.24 -9.80
N THR A 212 -0.86 8.45 -10.27
CA THR A 212 -0.58 8.84 -11.66
C THR A 212 -0.39 7.63 -12.57
N GLY A 213 -0.06 6.47 -11.99
CA GLY A 213 -0.08 5.18 -12.68
C GLY A 213 0.52 4.04 -11.85
N THR A 214 0.59 2.86 -12.46
CA THR A 214 1.16 1.66 -11.85
C THR A 214 2.37 1.18 -12.62
N TYR A 215 3.44 0.82 -11.91
CA TYR A 215 4.54 0.02 -12.47
C TYR A 215 4.09 -1.41 -12.76
N LYS A 216 3.39 -2.01 -11.78
CA LYS A 216 2.92 -3.40 -11.86
C LYS A 216 1.71 -3.59 -10.95
N VAL A 217 0.71 -4.29 -11.45
CA VAL A 217 -0.35 -4.90 -10.64
C VAL A 217 -0.11 -6.41 -10.67
N ALA A 218 0.11 -7.04 -9.53
CA ALA A 218 0.47 -8.45 -9.45
C ALA A 218 -0.65 -9.37 -10.01
N SER A 219 -1.91 -9.07 -9.68
CA SER A 219 -3.07 -9.76 -10.27
C SER A 219 -3.36 -9.38 -11.73
N GLY A 220 -2.70 -8.34 -12.24
CA GLY A 220 -2.90 -7.78 -13.58
C GLY A 220 -4.11 -6.84 -13.74
N LYS A 221 -5.17 -6.99 -12.95
CA LYS A 221 -6.42 -6.19 -13.08
C LYS A 221 -6.95 -5.61 -11.76
N LEU A 222 -6.18 -5.72 -10.68
CA LEU A 222 -6.57 -5.24 -9.35
C LEU A 222 -7.86 -5.91 -8.85
N THR A 223 -7.99 -7.23 -9.04
CA THR A 223 -9.19 -7.99 -8.62
C THR A 223 -9.14 -8.43 -7.16
N LEU A 224 -8.05 -8.11 -6.44
CA LEU A 224 -7.79 -8.52 -5.05
C LEU A 224 -7.94 -10.04 -4.85
N PRO A 225 -7.23 -10.89 -5.62
CA PRO A 225 -7.40 -12.33 -5.54
C PRO A 225 -6.73 -12.98 -4.32
N GLY A 226 -5.78 -12.29 -3.67
CA GLY A 226 -5.06 -12.81 -2.51
C GLY A 226 -5.97 -12.89 -1.28
N VAL A 227 -5.59 -13.72 -0.31
CA VAL A 227 -6.32 -13.89 0.97
C VAL A 227 -5.32 -13.86 2.12
N ILE A 228 -5.55 -13.00 3.11
CA ILE A 228 -4.71 -12.95 4.31
C ILE A 228 -5.00 -14.20 5.16
N VAL A 229 -3.99 -15.07 5.31
CA VAL A 229 -4.15 -16.36 6.01
C VAL A 229 -3.79 -16.27 7.49
N LYS A 230 -4.46 -17.05 8.33
CA LYS A 230 -4.04 -17.21 9.72
C LYS A 230 -2.72 -17.96 9.78
N SER A 231 -1.72 -17.40 10.46
CA SER A 231 -0.50 -18.13 10.80
C SER A 231 -0.82 -19.17 11.86
N GLU A 232 -0.41 -20.42 11.64
CA GLU A 232 -0.45 -21.40 12.72
C GLU A 232 0.50 -20.95 13.84
N LYS A 233 0.04 -21.03 15.09
CA LYS A 233 0.90 -20.78 16.24
C LYS A 233 2.02 -21.82 16.21
N LYS A 234 3.26 -21.37 16.01
CA LYS A 234 4.43 -22.17 16.37
C LYS A 234 4.59 -22.24 17.88
#